data_AF-A0A117MN52-F1
#
_entry.id   AF-A0A117MN52-F1
#
_cell.length_a   1.000
_cell.length_b   1.000
_cell.length_c   1.000
_cell.angle_alpha   90.00
_cell.angle_beta   90.00
_cell.angle_gamma   90.00
#
_symmetry.space_group_name_H-M   'P 1'
#
loop_
_entity.id
_entity.type
_entity.pdbx_description
1 polymer ?
#
loop_
_entity_poly.entity_id
_entity_poly.type
_entity_poly.pdbx_seq_one_letter_code
_entity_poly.pdbx_strand_id
1 'polypeptide(L)' 'MSGSKDFRELLDKVREQGFDVRLGGSGHWVVTSPDGDVTSVSRTPRGGRALANTRARLRRIGAQV' A
#
# COMPACT_ATOMS: atom_id res chain seq x y z
N MET A 1 -13.37 12.32 -6.16
CA MET A 1 -13.04 10.88 -6.14
C MET A 1 -12.91 10.45 -4.68
N SER A 2 -13.59 9.37 -4.28
CA SER A 2 -13.56 8.87 -2.90
C SER A 2 -12.23 8.17 -2.66
N GLY A 3 -11.45 8.61 -1.66
CA GLY A 3 -10.06 8.14 -1.42
C GLY A 3 -9.91 6.62 -1.22
N SER A 4 -11.00 5.89 -1.00
CA SER A 4 -11.02 4.43 -0.97
C SER A 4 -10.80 3.78 -2.34
N LYS A 5 -11.24 4.41 -3.44
CA LYS A 5 -11.01 3.92 -4.81
C LYS A 5 -9.54 4.10 -5.18
N ASP A 6 -9.02 5.30 -4.97
CA ASP A 6 -7.62 5.65 -5.22
C ASP A 6 -6.63 4.75 -4.44
N PHE A 7 -7.01 4.33 -3.22
CA PHE A 7 -6.18 3.42 -2.43
C PHE A 7 -6.19 1.97 -2.94
N ARG A 8 -7.32 1.45 -3.43
CA ARG A 8 -7.35 0.10 -4.03
C ARG A 8 -6.55 0.07 -5.32
N GLU A 9 -6.74 1.05 -6.19
CA GLU A 9 -5.95 1.18 -7.43
C GLU A 9 -4.45 1.28 -7.12
N LEU A 10 -4.08 1.95 -6.03
CA LEU A 10 -2.69 1.99 -5.56
C LEU A 10 -2.16 0.60 -5.19
N LEU A 11 -2.91 -0.19 -4.42
CA LEU A 11 -2.49 -1.54 -4.03
C LEU A 11 -2.43 -2.49 -5.22
N ASP A 12 -3.36 -2.36 -6.18
CA ASP A 12 -3.38 -3.20 -7.37
C ASP A 12 -2.16 -2.92 -8.26
N LYS A 13 -1.77 -1.66 -8.45
CA LYS A 13 -0.51 -1.30 -9.13
C LYS A 13 0.73 -1.86 -8.43
N VAL A 14 0.73 -1.90 -7.11
CA VAL A 14 1.83 -2.48 -6.32
C VAL A 14 1.89 -4.00 -6.55
N ARG A 15 0.75 -4.68 -6.60
CA ARG A 15 0.68 -6.12 -6.94
C ARG A 15 1.20 -6.41 -8.34
N GLU A 16 0.84 -5.58 -9.32
CA GLU A 16 1.32 -5.71 -10.71
C GLU A 16 2.85 -5.60 -10.81
N GLN A 17 3.49 -4.93 -9.86
CA GLN A 17 4.96 -4.81 -9.75
C GLN A 17 5.62 -6.03 -9.06
N GLY A 18 4.84 -7.05 -8.71
CA GLY A 18 5.36 -8.28 -8.08
C GLY A 18 5.39 -8.27 -6.56
N PHE A 19 4.80 -7.25 -5.91
CA PHE A 19 4.69 -7.19 -4.46
C PHE A 19 3.55 -8.08 -3.96
N ASP A 20 3.78 -8.82 -2.87
CA ASP A 20 2.70 -9.51 -2.16
C ASP A 20 1.93 -8.53 -1.29
N VAL A 21 0.62 -8.43 -1.49
CA VAL A 21 -0.26 -7.52 -0.76
C VAL A 21 -1.40 -8.29 -0.13
N ARG A 22 -1.33 -8.46 1.20
CA ARG A 22 -2.27 -9.25 1.99
C ARG A 22 -2.84 -8.46 3.16
N LEU A 23 -4.06 -8.80 3.59
CA LEU A 23 -4.64 -8.20 4.78
C LEU A 23 -4.08 -8.90 6.02
N GLY A 24 -3.45 -8.14 6.91
CA GLY A 24 -2.98 -8.62 8.21
C GLY A 24 -4.11 -8.67 9.25
N GLY A 25 -3.89 -9.43 10.32
CA GLY A 25 -4.91 -9.66 11.37
C GLY A 25 -5.35 -8.42 12.14
N SER A 26 -4.53 -7.36 12.18
CA SER A 26 -4.82 -6.10 12.90
C SER A 26 -5.58 -5.06 12.06
N GLY A 27 -6.05 -5.40 10.86
CA GLY A 27 -6.74 -4.44 9.99
C GLY A 27 -5.80 -3.48 9.27
N HIS A 28 -4.55 -3.87 9.06
CA HIS A 28 -3.59 -3.23 8.15
C HIS A 28 -3.32 -4.14 6.96
N TRP A 29 -3.01 -3.56 5.80
CA TRP A 29 -2.42 -4.30 4.69
C TRP A 29 -0.93 -4.47 4.95
N VAL A 30 -0.44 -5.69 4.77
CA VAL A 30 0.98 -6.02 4.76
C VAL A 30 1.40 -6.11 3.31
N VAL A 31 2.47 -5.41 2.97
CA VAL A 31 3.05 -5.39 1.64
C VAL A 31 4.49 -5.88 1.74
N THR A 32 4.81 -6.91 0.97
CA THR A 32 6.14 -7.51 0.90
C THR A 32 6.74 -7.27 -0.48
N SER A 33 7.95 -6.72 -0.54
CA SER A 33 8.67 -6.54 -1.81
C SER A 33 9.20 -7.87 -2.34
N PRO A 34 9.50 -7.95 -3.65
CA PRO A 34 10.20 -9.11 -4.22
C PRO A 34 11.54 -9.41 -3.54
N ASP A 35 12.20 -8.37 -3.02
CA ASP A 35 13.49 -8.47 -2.32
C ASP A 35 13.34 -8.86 -0.83
N GLY A 36 12.11 -8.99 -0.33
CA GLY A 36 11.80 -9.43 1.03
C GLY A 36 11.55 -8.31 2.05
N ASP A 37 11.56 -7.05 1.64
CA ASP A 37 11.24 -5.92 2.52
C ASP A 37 9.74 -5.91 2.85
N VAL A 38 9.40 -5.65 4.12
CA VAL A 38 8.00 -5.66 4.58
C VAL A 38 7.61 -4.30 5.12
N THR A 39 6.44 -3.82 4.70
CA THR A 39 5.79 -2.64 5.27
C THR A 39 4.31 -2.90 5.56
N SER A 40 3.74 -2.10 6.45
CA SER A 40 2.30 -2.11 6.72
C SER A 40 1.66 -0.76 6.42
N VAL A 41 0.47 -0.80 5.83
CA VAL A 41 -0.32 0.40 5.51
C VAL A 41 -1.75 0.23 6.02
N SER A 42 -2.38 1.31 6.47
CA SER A 42 -3.74 1.25 7.02
C SER A 42 -4.76 0.72 6.01
N ARG A 43 -5.74 -0.08 6.46
CA ARG A 43 -6.78 -0.63 5.57
C ARG A 43 -7.63 0.41 4.87
N THR A 44 -7.83 1.55 5.52
CA THR A 44 -8.69 2.63 5.03
C THR A 44 -8.03 3.98 5.30
N PRO A 45 -7.02 4.39 4.50
CA PRO A 45 -6.43 5.71 4.64
C PRO A 45 -7.47 6.78 4.27
N ARG A 46 -7.95 7.53 5.27
CA ARG A 46 -8.91 8.62 5.06
C ARG A 46 -8.18 9.95 4.88
N GLY A 47 -8.50 10.66 3.80
CA GLY A 47 -7.94 11.98 3.48
C GLY A 47 -6.60 11.93 2.75
N GLY A 48 -6.26 13.03 2.07
CA GLY A 48 -5.08 13.12 1.19
C GLY A 48 -3.75 12.84 1.90
N ARG A 49 -3.59 13.29 3.15
CA ARG A 49 -2.37 13.06 3.94
C ARG A 49 -2.11 11.58 4.22
N ALA A 50 -3.15 10.81 4.52
CA ALA A 50 -3.02 9.38 4.78
C ALA A 50 -2.59 8.63 3.50
N LEU A 51 -3.19 8.98 2.36
CA LEU A 51 -2.81 8.40 1.07
C LEU A 51 -1.35 8.75 0.69
N ALA A 52 -0.93 10.00 0.91
CA ALA A 52 0.45 10.43 0.66
C ALA A 52 1.47 9.66 1.53
N ASN A 53 1.17 9.47 2.82
CA ASN A 53 2.00 8.69 3.73
C ASN A 53 2.09 7.22 3.30
N THR A 54 0.98 6.64 2.85
CA THR A 54 0.95 5.28 2.29
C THR A 54 1.87 5.18 1.08
N ARG A 55 1.76 6.09 0.10
CA ARG A 55 2.66 6.11 -1.07
C ARG A 55 4.13 6.23 -0.66
N ALA A 56 4.44 7.12 0.28
CA ALA A 56 5.80 7.27 0.77
C ALA A 56 6.34 5.98 1.42
N ARG A 57 5.52 5.23 2.17
CA ARG A 57 5.91 3.92 2.72
C ARG A 57 6.15 2.88 1.64
N LEU A 58 5.29 2.82 0.62
CA LEU A 58 5.42 1.89 -0.49
C LEU A 58 6.68 2.17 -1.32
N ARG A 59 6.98 3.44 -1.59
CA ARG A 59 8.21 3.85 -2.28
C ARG A 59 9.48 3.46 -1.53
N ARG A 60 9.46 3.44 -0.19
CA ARG A 60 10.62 3.03 0.63
C ARG A 60 10.98 1.56 0.47
N ILE A 61 10.02 0.72 0.09
CA ILE A 61 10.26 -0.71 -0.21
C ILE A 61 10.38 -0.97 -1.72
N GLY A 62 10.57 0.08 -2.53
CA GLY A 62 10.86 -0.02 -3.95
C GLY A 62 9.66 0.15 -4.90
N ALA A 63 8.44 0.29 -4.39
CA ALA A 63 7.26 0.40 -5.27
C ALA A 63 7.19 1.75 -6.02
N GLN A 64 6.76 1.72 -7.28
CA GLN A 64 6.62 2.87 -8.18
C GLN A 64 5.15 3.33 -8.23
N VAL A 65 4.77 4.32 -7.40
CA VAL A 65 3.38 4.79 -7.20
C VAL A 65 3.23 6.25 -6.77
#